data_AF-A0A7X7R1V4-F1
#
_entry.id   AF-A0A7X7R1V4-F1
#
_cell.length_a   1.000
_cell.length_b   1.000
_cell.length_c   1.000
_cell.angle_alpha   90.00
_cell.angle_beta   90.00
_cell.angle_gamma   90.00
#
_symmetry.space_group_name_H-M   'P 1'
#
loop_
_entity.id
_entity.type
_entity.pdbx_description
1 polymer ?
#
loop_
_entity_poly.entity_id
_entity_poly.type
_entity_poly.pdbx_seq_one_letter_code
_entity_poly.pdbx_strand_id
1 'polypeptide(L)' 'AFGSDRLYPEADVAMINDLCNKREALMLKNAFTDIFLTDGYVVVEDFTFPPSRTEHTQPYEIKLLSDEVFDLNIS' A
#
# COMPACT_ATOMS: atom_id res chain seq x y z
N ALA A 1 -25.28 1.43 24.91
CA ALA A 1 -23.95 2.08 24.89
C ALA A 1 -23.17 1.43 23.76
N PHE A 2 -23.03 2.14 22.63
CA PHE A 2 -22.27 1.64 21.49
C PHE A 2 -20.80 1.96 21.75
N GLY A 3 -19.97 0.93 21.81
CA GLY A 3 -18.56 1.00 22.22
C GLY A 3 -17.74 1.93 21.34
N SER A 4 -16.90 2.71 21.99
CA SER A 4 -15.95 3.68 21.43
C SER A 4 -14.72 3.05 20.73
N ASP A 5 -14.77 1.77 20.36
CA ASP A 5 -13.58 1.02 19.92
C ASP A 5 -13.53 0.70 18.42
N ARG A 6 -14.32 1.40 17.59
CA ARG A 6 -14.18 1.34 16.12
C ARG A 6 -13.34 2.52 15.66
N LEU A 7 -12.04 2.51 15.97
CA LEU A 7 -11.06 3.39 15.33
C LEU A 7 -10.94 2.97 13.87
N TYR A 8 -11.74 3.60 13.01
CA TYR A 8 -11.50 3.55 11.58
C TYR A 8 -10.11 4.17 11.34
N PRO A 9 -9.22 3.59 10.53
CA PRO A 9 -7.83 4.03 10.38
C PRO A 9 -7.73 5.28 9.48
N GLU A 10 -8.50 6.32 9.82
CA GLU A 10 -8.61 7.56 9.04
C GLU A 10 -7.24 8.24 8.88
N ALA A 11 -6.41 8.18 9.92
CA ALA A 11 -5.04 8.71 9.89
C ALA A 11 -4.17 7.96 8.87
N ASP A 12 -4.26 6.63 8.82
CA ASP A 12 -3.48 5.81 7.89
C ASP A 12 -3.95 6.02 6.45
N VAL A 13 -5.27 6.12 6.25
CA VAL A 13 -5.87 6.43 4.94
C VAL A 13 -5.46 7.82 4.46
N ALA A 14 -5.45 8.82 5.36
CA ALA A 14 -5.00 10.17 5.02
C ALA A 14 -3.51 10.18 4.64
N MET A 15 -2.68 9.41 5.35
CA MET A 15 -1.26 9.25 5.02
C MET A 15 -1.05 8.66 3.62
N ILE A 16 -1.77 7.60 3.26
CA ILE A 16 -1.65 6.98 1.93
C ILE A 16 -2.09 7.96 0.83
N ASN A 17 -3.19 8.69 1.03
CA ASN A 17 -3.64 9.69 0.07
C ASN A 17 -2.63 10.83 -0.11
N ASP A 18 -1.95 11.25 0.96
CA ASP A 18 -0.89 12.25 0.90
C ASP A 18 0.32 11.73 0.08
N LEU A 19 0.69 10.46 0.25
CA LEU A 19 1.74 9.82 -0.55
C LEU A 19 1.39 9.78 -2.05
N CYS A 20 0.13 9.48 -2.41
CA CYS A 20 -0.35 9.55 -3.79
C CYS A 20 -0.18 10.97 -4.39
N ASN A 21 -0.49 12.00 -3.60
CA ASN A 21 -0.42 13.40 -4.06
C ASN A 21 1.02 13.90 -4.20
N LYS A 22 1.90 13.56 -3.25
CA LYS A 22 3.29 14.00 -3.23
C LYS A 22 4.16 13.33 -4.29
N ARG A 23 3.77 12.13 -4.74
CA ARG A 23 4.57 11.27 -5.63
C ARG A 23 5.98 11.06 -5.08
N GLU A 24 6.07 10.89 -3.77
CA GLU A 24 7.33 10.69 -3.08
C GLU A 24 7.87 9.28 -3.34
N ALA A 25 9.17 9.16 -3.56
CA ALA A 25 9.82 7.86 -3.72
C ALA A 25 9.99 7.19 -2.36
N LEU A 26 9.41 6.01 -2.20
CA LEU A 26 9.41 5.21 -1.00
C LEU A 26 10.25 3.96 -1.21
N MET A 27 11.12 3.64 -0.25
CA MET A 27 11.89 2.41 -0.30
C MET A 27 11.04 1.23 0.18
N LEU A 28 10.86 0.23 -0.67
CA LEU A 28 10.11 -0.99 -0.37
C LEU A 28 10.99 -1.95 0.44
N LYS A 29 10.64 -2.14 1.72
CA LYS A 29 11.36 -3.03 2.63
C LYS A 29 10.49 -4.19 3.09
N ASN A 30 10.88 -5.41 2.75
CA ASN A 30 10.40 -6.65 3.31
C ASN A 30 11.46 -7.75 3.13
N ALA A 31 11.27 -8.89 3.79
CA ALA A 31 12.24 -9.99 3.75
C ALA A 31 12.57 -10.50 2.35
N PHE A 32 11.67 -10.35 1.36
CA PHE A 32 11.91 -10.71 -0.03
C PHE A 32 12.56 -9.58 -0.81
N THR A 33 12.18 -8.32 -0.59
CA THR A 33 12.80 -7.19 -1.27
C THR A 33 14.24 -7.03 -0.82
N ASP A 34 14.57 -7.28 0.44
CA ASP A 34 15.96 -7.28 0.91
C ASP A 34 16.82 -8.36 0.22
N ILE A 35 16.21 -9.45 -0.26
CA ILE A 35 16.91 -10.56 -0.95
C ILE A 35 17.00 -10.31 -2.46
N PHE A 36 15.95 -9.76 -3.06
CA PHE A 36 15.78 -9.70 -4.51
C PHE A 36 15.87 -8.29 -5.11
N LEU A 37 15.68 -7.25 -4.30
CA LEU A 37 15.71 -5.84 -4.70
C LEU A 37 16.77 -5.09 -3.88
N THR A 38 17.90 -4.75 -4.50
CA THR A 38 19.01 -4.06 -3.81
C THR A 38 18.58 -2.69 -3.28
N ASP A 39 17.72 -1.97 -4.02
CA ASP A 39 17.25 -0.61 -3.70
C ASP A 39 15.85 -0.37 -4.33
N GLY A 40 14.87 -1.20 -3.99
CA GLY A 40 13.53 -1.12 -4.60
C GLY A 40 12.75 0.15 -4.20
N TYR A 41 12.91 1.24 -4.95
CA TYR A 41 12.11 2.45 -4.77
C TYR A 41 10.82 2.39 -5.58
N VAL A 42 9.73 2.85 -4.98
CA VAL A 42 8.40 2.89 -5.59
C VAL A 42 7.73 4.21 -5.29
N VAL A 43 6.85 4.65 -6.19
CA VAL A 43 5.91 5.74 -5.95
C VAL A 43 4.51 5.15 -5.85
N VAL A 44 3.70 5.66 -4.93
CA VAL A 44 2.28 5.31 -4.87
C VAL A 44 1.53 6.07 -5.96
N GLU A 45 0.97 5.34 -6.92
CA GLU A 45 0.21 5.93 -8.03
C GLU A 45 -1.27 6.06 -7.70
N ASP A 46 -1.83 5.03 -7.06
CA ASP A 46 -3.26 4.95 -6.78
C ASP A 46 -3.56 4.14 -5.51
N PHE A 47 -4.68 4.46 -4.87
CA PHE A 47 -5.20 3.79 -3.68
C PHE A 47 -6.72 3.72 -3.74
N THR A 48 -7.26 2.50 -3.74
CA THR A 48 -8.71 2.28 -3.88
C THR A 48 -9.26 1.30 -2.87
N PHE A 49 -10.56 1.41 -2.61
CA PHE A 49 -11.31 0.53 -1.73
C PHE A 49 -12.26 -0.32 -2.58
N PRO A 50 -11.86 -1.51 -3.03
CA PRO A 50 -12.75 -2.37 -3.79
C PRO A 50 -13.95 -2.82 -2.93
N PRO A 51 -15.04 -3.30 -3.57
CA PRO A 51 -16.21 -3.76 -2.86
C PRO A 51 -15.88 -4.89 -1.87
N SER A 52 -16.29 -4.73 -0.62
CA SER A 52 -16.14 -5.80 0.37
C SER A 52 -17.22 -6.86 0.19
N ARG A 53 -16.85 -8.13 0.36
CA ARG A 53 -17.79 -9.26 0.41
C ARG A 53 -18.23 -9.58 1.84
N THR A 54 -17.72 -8.86 2.84
CA THR A 54 -17.87 -9.16 4.28
C THR A 54 -18.07 -7.88 5.08
N GLU A 55 -18.98 -7.88 6.05
CA GLU A 55 -19.44 -6.66 6.76
C GLU A 55 -18.39 -5.99 7.68
N HIS A 56 -17.28 -6.67 7.98
CA HIS A 56 -16.33 -6.24 9.01
C HIS A 56 -14.89 -6.10 8.53
N THR A 57 -14.68 -6.16 7.21
CA THR A 57 -13.37 -5.96 6.59
C THR A 57 -13.52 -5.08 5.38
N GLN A 58 -12.59 -4.15 5.22
CA GLN A 58 -12.49 -3.30 4.04
C GLN A 58 -11.21 -3.66 3.30
N PRO A 59 -11.28 -4.37 2.15
CA PRO A 59 -10.12 -4.55 1.31
C PRO A 59 -9.68 -3.20 0.75
N TYR A 60 -8.39 -3.07 0.53
CA TYR A 60 -7.80 -1.93 -0.16
C TYR A 60 -6.78 -2.43 -1.17
N GLU A 61 -6.58 -1.67 -2.23
CA GLU A 61 -5.59 -1.93 -3.26
C GLU A 61 -4.70 -0.69 -3.41
N ILE A 62 -3.39 -0.91 -3.44
CA ILE A 62 -2.38 0.13 -3.67
C ILE A 62 -1.65 -0.21 -4.96
N LYS A 63 -1.61 0.74 -5.89
CA LYS A 63 -0.83 0.63 -7.11
C LYS A 63 0.51 1.34 -6.93
N LEU A 64 1.59 0.58 -7.12
CA LEU A 64 2.97 1.06 -6.99
C LEU A 64 3.61 1.10 -8.36
N LEU A 65 4.39 2.16 -8.62
CA LEU A 65 5.19 2.31 -9.82
C LEU A 65 6.66 2.37 -9.45
N SER A 66 7.48 1.57 -10.15
CA SER A 66 8.94 1.64 -10.10
C SER A 66 9.47 1.90 -11.50
N ASP A 67 10.61 2.58 -11.60
CA ASP A 67 11.40 2.71 -12.82
C ASP A 67 12.38 1.53 -13.02
N GLU A 68 12.56 0.70 -11.99
CA GLU A 68 13.37 -0.50 -12.07
C GLU A 68 12.65 -1.63 -12.82
N VAL A 69 13.42 -2.33 -13.67
CA VAL A 69 12.93 -3.51 -14.39
C VAL A 69 13.07 -4.72 -13.46
N PHE A 70 11.95 -5.33 -13.09
CA PHE A 70 11.91 -6.54 -12.29
C PHE A 70 11.48 -7.75 -13.11
N ASP A 71 12.19 -8.87 -12.96
CA ASP A 71 11.75 -10.16 -13.48
C ASP A 71 10.87 -10.88 -12.45
N LEU A 72 9.58 -11.04 -12.79
CA LEU A 72 8.66 -11.85 -11.99
C LEU A 72 8.96 -13.34 -12.25
N ASN A 73 9.78 -13.95 -11.40
CA ASN A 73 9.98 -15.40 -11.42
C ASN A 73 8.85 -16.11 -10.66
N ILE A 74 7.93 -16.72 -11.42
CA ILE A 74 6.93 -17.64 -10.88
C ILE A 74 7.50 -19.06 -10.99
N SER A 75 8.23 -19.49 -9.97
CA SER A 75 8.72 -20.87 -9.81
C SER A 75 7.85 -21.66 -8.85
#